data_AF-A0A9E3G112-F1
#
_entry.id   AF-A0A9E3G112-F1
#
_cell.length_a   1.000
_cell.length_b   1.000
_cell.length_c   1.000
_cell.angle_alpha   90.00
_cell.angle_beta   90.00
_cell.angle_gamma   90.00
#
_symmetry.space_group_name_H-M   'P 1'
#
loop_
_entity.id
_entity.type
_entity.pdbx_description
1 polymer ?
#
loop_
_entity_poly.entity_id
_entity_poly.type
_entity_poly.pdbx_seq_one_letter_code
_entity_poly.pdbx_strand_id
1 'polypeptide(L)'
;LVVGYPIDRENRGPKDGLARLEGFRTDRGSARTLVWLPSLLGSQAQKDLGQLVRLDHILSQNRFADYVRDLSQVDRESARSILTNQRDALGQRLITYLNVAYGLQNDPGGVLDGMQSIGGEEHFQSLSPGLELNVPGETHLSRALVDLLHQALASQYPGHPEFDKELKITKGAVQKVLEVVTGTLRTKERRLRVEKADRALVRQIANPLKLGEMGEDHFVMGERWKDHFQRAAAKGEGLDRIRVQDLRRWMDESEPMGLPPLLQDLVILSFAQQTNRSFTLHGGPFTPEPGGKWPDECALTQQALPAEPDWERAVEIVHTALGVAGLPSFMSGQNVARFSETVKAEVERLKLQETAPKLKAALEQRAADFGCTGQAFERLVTAQEGVKLALSIRDRSDAALIEAIARLDLQAALAAIGTSLKKAGNVADKVKGADLTAVNSVSRLEGKAGEEGRRLRDDLFEAFRHNEYAVPFGSAFDTINREAIRLLSSLVQKEPKRNEDGPGPGVTEPVPQVTEKRAGLISRWGRSQVEGDDVPGWVPIGVREKLLAVVQVRDVHAGGKLGPVVVTQNLAALLAGAGDAEIDSGTGQFRIPGYGIDCRLSTDPGREN
;
A
#
# COMPACT_ATOMS: atom_id res chain seq x y z
N LEU A 1 22.37 15.90 -31.09
CA LEU A 1 22.29 16.12 -32.56
C LEU A 1 22.36 17.60 -32.81
N VAL A 2 23.18 18.02 -33.76
CA VAL A 2 23.24 19.39 -34.29
C VAL A 2 22.82 19.33 -35.74
N VAL A 3 21.90 20.21 -36.17
CA VAL A 3 21.45 20.30 -37.55
C VAL A 3 21.77 21.71 -38.04
N GLY A 4 22.57 21.81 -39.10
CA GLY A 4 22.90 23.10 -39.72
C GLY A 4 21.72 23.66 -40.51
N TYR A 5 21.74 24.95 -40.83
CA TYR A 5 20.73 25.55 -41.72
C TYR A 5 21.26 25.62 -43.15
N PRO A 6 20.43 25.33 -44.18
CA PRO A 6 20.83 25.37 -45.59
C PRO A 6 20.81 26.81 -46.16
N ILE A 7 20.87 27.80 -45.27
CA ILE A 7 20.89 29.23 -45.57
C ILE A 7 21.93 29.86 -44.65
N ASP A 8 22.69 30.82 -45.16
CA ASP A 8 23.61 31.59 -44.33
C ASP A 8 23.55 33.09 -44.64
N ARG A 9 23.75 33.91 -43.60
CA ARG A 9 23.74 35.37 -43.65
C ARG A 9 25.14 35.97 -43.78
N GLU A 10 26.20 35.20 -43.49
CA GLU A 10 27.57 35.72 -43.35
C GLU A 10 28.56 35.11 -44.36
N ASN A 11 28.05 34.53 -45.45
CA ASN A 11 28.83 33.93 -46.53
C ASN A 11 29.76 32.77 -46.09
N ARG A 12 29.41 32.11 -44.98
CA ARG A 12 30.03 30.89 -44.47
C ARG A 12 29.38 29.67 -45.10
N GLY A 13 30.22 28.82 -45.66
CA GLY A 13 29.83 27.63 -46.40
C GLY A 13 29.79 26.35 -45.56
N PRO A 14 29.30 25.25 -46.13
CA PRO A 14 29.35 23.93 -45.49
C PRO A 14 30.79 23.49 -45.18
N LYS A 15 31.77 23.91 -45.99
CA LYS A 15 33.20 23.66 -45.77
C LYS A 15 33.75 24.36 -44.52
N ASP A 16 33.26 25.54 -44.18
CA ASP A 16 33.60 26.21 -42.91
C ASP A 16 33.03 25.42 -41.73
N GLY A 17 31.84 24.81 -41.91
CA GLY A 17 31.26 23.86 -40.97
C GLY A 17 32.17 22.66 -40.73
N LEU A 18 32.63 22.00 -41.80
CA LEU A 18 33.58 20.88 -41.72
C LEU A 18 34.89 21.28 -41.02
N ALA A 19 35.49 22.42 -41.41
CA ALA A 19 36.71 22.92 -40.79
C ALA A 19 36.54 23.19 -39.28
N ARG A 20 35.37 23.70 -38.87
CA ARG A 20 35.04 23.91 -37.47
C ARG A 20 34.91 22.59 -36.70
N LEU A 21 34.38 21.55 -37.32
CA LEU A 21 34.28 20.21 -36.71
C LEU A 21 35.66 19.58 -36.54
N GLU A 22 36.54 19.71 -37.53
CA GLU A 22 37.94 19.27 -37.42
C GLU A 22 38.69 20.01 -36.30
N GLY A 23 38.52 21.33 -36.22
CA GLY A 23 39.06 22.12 -35.11
C GLY A 23 38.54 21.64 -33.75
N PHE A 24 37.24 21.33 -33.65
CA PHE A 24 36.66 20.80 -32.42
C PHE A 24 37.27 19.44 -32.04
N ARG A 25 37.41 18.51 -32.99
CA ARG A 25 38.02 17.20 -32.77
C ARG A 25 39.45 17.33 -32.25
N THR A 26 40.19 18.31 -32.76
CA THR A 26 41.57 18.60 -32.36
C THR A 26 41.66 19.24 -30.97
N ASP A 27 40.85 20.28 -30.71
CA ASP A 27 40.99 21.13 -29.51
C ASP A 27 40.26 20.59 -28.27
N ARG A 28 39.09 19.98 -28.48
CA ARG A 28 38.13 19.60 -27.42
C ARG A 28 38.00 18.08 -27.27
N GLY A 29 38.56 17.31 -28.20
CA GLY A 29 38.46 15.87 -28.24
C GLY A 29 37.09 15.40 -28.71
N SER A 30 36.46 14.49 -27.94
CA SER A 30 35.28 13.75 -28.38
C SER A 30 33.98 14.18 -27.69
N ALA A 31 32.86 14.10 -28.41
CA ALA A 31 31.52 14.35 -27.87
C ALA A 31 30.50 13.34 -28.42
N ARG A 32 29.52 12.93 -27.61
CA ARG A 32 28.38 12.10 -28.06
C ARG A 32 27.40 12.94 -28.87
N THR A 33 27.78 13.33 -30.08
CA THR A 33 27.00 14.25 -30.91
C THR A 33 27.17 13.93 -32.38
N LEU A 34 26.03 13.75 -33.05
CA LEU A 34 25.93 13.76 -34.51
C LEU A 34 25.73 15.19 -34.99
N VAL A 35 26.34 15.54 -36.11
CA VAL A 35 26.20 16.81 -36.80
C VAL A 35 25.75 16.55 -38.23
N TRP A 36 24.59 17.09 -38.59
CA TRP A 36 24.04 16.99 -39.93
C TRP A 36 24.20 18.34 -40.64
N LEU A 37 25.14 18.39 -41.58
CA LEU A 37 25.47 19.60 -42.33
C LEU A 37 24.68 19.63 -43.64
N PRO A 38 23.97 20.72 -43.94
CA PRO A 38 23.38 20.90 -45.25
C PRO A 38 24.35 21.59 -46.23
N SER A 39 24.14 21.34 -47.52
CA SER A 39 24.55 22.22 -48.61
C SER A 39 23.67 23.48 -48.64
N LEU A 40 24.20 24.60 -49.17
CA LEU A 40 23.42 25.85 -49.23
C LEU A 40 22.43 25.84 -50.40
N LEU A 41 21.24 26.38 -50.14
CA LEU A 41 20.22 26.59 -51.17
C LEU A 41 20.70 27.60 -52.22
N GLY A 42 20.51 27.26 -53.49
CA GLY A 42 20.77 28.15 -54.62
C GLY A 42 19.78 29.32 -54.68
N SER A 43 20.05 30.29 -55.55
CA SER A 43 19.29 31.55 -55.59
C SER A 43 17.80 31.36 -55.87
N GLN A 44 17.41 30.37 -56.69
CA GLN A 44 15.99 30.11 -56.97
C GLN A 44 15.29 29.49 -55.76
N ALA A 45 15.91 28.51 -55.10
CA ALA A 45 15.37 27.92 -53.89
C ALA A 45 15.22 28.94 -52.75
N GLN A 46 16.16 29.89 -52.62
CA GLN A 46 16.04 31.00 -51.68
C GLN A 46 14.89 31.97 -52.03
N LYS A 47 14.67 32.27 -53.31
CA LYS A 47 13.50 33.07 -53.74
C LYS A 47 12.19 32.38 -53.41
N ASP A 48 12.12 31.08 -53.65
CA ASP A 48 10.94 30.26 -53.34
C ASP A 48 10.66 30.23 -51.83
N LEU A 49 11.71 30.06 -51.01
CA LEU A 49 11.63 30.15 -49.55
C LEU A 49 11.15 31.55 -49.11
N GLY A 50 11.70 32.62 -49.68
CA GLY A 50 11.27 33.99 -49.38
C GLY A 50 9.80 34.24 -49.74
N GLN A 51 9.33 33.69 -50.85
CA GLN A 51 7.93 33.78 -51.25
C GLN A 51 7.03 33.00 -50.28
N LEU A 52 7.43 31.79 -49.86
CA LEU A 52 6.70 31.01 -48.88
C LEU A 52 6.54 31.78 -47.57
N VAL A 53 7.63 32.34 -47.04
CA VAL A 53 7.60 33.14 -45.79
C VAL A 53 6.66 34.34 -45.92
N ARG A 54 6.61 35.01 -47.08
CA ARG A 54 5.67 36.11 -47.33
C ARG A 54 4.22 35.63 -47.34
N LEU A 55 3.94 34.51 -48.01
CA LEU A 55 2.59 33.95 -48.05
C LEU A 55 2.12 33.50 -46.66
N ASP A 56 2.98 32.85 -45.89
CA ASP A 56 2.69 32.49 -44.48
C ASP A 56 2.39 33.72 -43.63
N HIS A 57 3.16 34.78 -43.81
CA HIS A 57 2.94 36.04 -43.12
C HIS A 57 1.58 36.66 -43.47
N ILE A 58 1.24 36.74 -44.76
CA ILE A 58 -0.01 37.33 -45.25
C ILE A 58 -1.23 36.49 -44.81
N LEU A 59 -1.12 35.16 -44.89
CA LEU A 59 -2.20 34.23 -44.56
C LEU A 59 -2.37 33.96 -43.05
N SER A 60 -1.49 34.52 -42.21
CA SER A 60 -1.60 34.46 -40.76
C SER A 60 -2.93 35.06 -40.25
N GLN A 61 -3.39 34.57 -39.11
CA GLN A 61 -4.62 35.07 -38.47
C GLN A 61 -4.56 36.59 -38.28
N ASN A 62 -5.68 37.26 -38.57
CA ASN A 62 -5.88 38.71 -38.47
C ASN A 62 -5.03 39.61 -39.39
N ARG A 63 -4.19 39.06 -40.30
CA ARG A 63 -3.39 39.88 -41.23
C ARG A 63 -3.95 39.96 -42.63
N PHE A 64 -4.59 38.89 -43.10
CA PHE A 64 -5.05 38.80 -44.49
C PHE A 64 -5.90 40.02 -44.89
N ALA A 65 -6.87 40.40 -44.05
CA ALA A 65 -7.77 41.52 -44.30
C ALA A 65 -7.07 42.88 -44.52
N ASP A 66 -5.89 43.08 -43.94
CA ASP A 66 -5.11 44.32 -44.09
C ASP A 66 -4.40 44.41 -45.45
N TYR A 67 -4.06 43.26 -46.05
CA TYR A 67 -3.38 43.19 -47.35
C TYR A 67 -4.33 43.18 -48.56
N VAL A 68 -5.63 42.95 -48.34
CA VAL A 68 -6.64 42.85 -49.40
C VAL A 68 -7.79 43.85 -49.26
N ARG A 69 -7.52 45.01 -48.64
CA ARG A 69 -8.52 46.06 -48.35
C ARG A 69 -9.27 46.51 -49.61
N ASP A 70 -8.57 46.58 -50.73
CA ASP A 70 -9.11 47.05 -52.01
C ASP A 70 -9.91 45.99 -52.79
N LEU A 71 -9.93 44.73 -52.34
CA LEU A 71 -10.68 43.65 -52.98
C LEU A 71 -12.12 43.56 -52.46
N SER A 72 -13.05 43.18 -53.35
CA SER A 72 -14.44 42.85 -52.98
C SER A 72 -14.49 41.59 -52.10
N GLN A 73 -15.60 41.35 -51.39
CA GLN A 73 -15.72 40.16 -50.53
C GLN A 73 -15.52 38.85 -51.30
N VAL A 74 -16.05 38.76 -52.52
CA VAL A 74 -15.90 37.59 -53.41
C VAL A 74 -14.45 37.43 -53.84
N ASP A 75 -13.79 38.52 -54.22
CA ASP A 75 -12.37 38.49 -54.64
C ASP A 75 -11.44 38.14 -53.48
N ARG A 76 -11.78 38.54 -52.24
CA ARG A 76 -11.02 38.18 -51.04
C ARG A 76 -11.04 36.68 -50.77
N GLU A 77 -12.19 36.03 -50.91
CA GLU A 77 -12.32 34.58 -50.75
C GLU A 77 -11.53 33.82 -51.84
N SER A 78 -11.64 34.28 -53.09
CA SER A 78 -10.87 33.73 -54.23
C SER A 78 -9.36 33.91 -54.03
N ALA A 79 -8.89 35.12 -53.70
CA ALA A 79 -7.48 35.41 -53.45
C ALA A 79 -6.93 34.57 -52.30
N ARG A 80 -7.71 34.38 -51.22
CA ARG A 80 -7.29 33.52 -50.10
C ARG A 80 -7.08 32.08 -50.54
N SER A 81 -7.98 31.55 -51.35
CA SER A 81 -7.85 30.19 -51.91
C SER A 81 -6.59 30.05 -52.77
N ILE A 82 -6.35 30.99 -53.70
CA ILE A 82 -5.18 30.98 -54.58
C ILE A 82 -3.87 31.05 -53.78
N LEU A 83 -3.76 31.99 -52.83
CA LEU A 83 -2.56 32.17 -52.03
C LEU A 83 -2.31 30.97 -51.11
N THR A 84 -3.36 30.34 -50.59
CA THR A 84 -3.27 29.11 -49.79
C THR A 84 -2.71 27.97 -50.63
N ASN A 85 -3.25 27.76 -51.85
CA ASN A 85 -2.75 26.74 -52.76
C ASN A 85 -1.29 26.99 -53.16
N GLN A 86 -0.92 28.26 -53.41
CA GLN A 86 0.46 28.62 -53.73
C GLN A 86 1.40 28.36 -52.56
N ARG A 87 1.00 28.71 -51.33
CA ARG A 87 1.76 28.42 -50.11
C ARG A 87 1.96 26.91 -49.96
N ASP A 88 0.91 26.11 -50.11
CA ASP A 88 0.98 24.66 -49.92
C ASP A 88 1.88 23.99 -50.96
N ALA A 89 1.79 24.43 -52.23
CA ALA A 89 2.68 23.97 -53.29
C ALA A 89 4.15 24.36 -53.04
N LEU A 90 4.40 25.59 -52.60
CA LEU A 90 5.74 26.04 -52.20
C LEU A 90 6.29 25.27 -51.01
N GLY A 91 5.43 24.95 -50.02
CA GLY A 91 5.78 24.16 -48.86
C GLY A 91 6.24 22.75 -49.24
N GLN A 92 5.48 22.05 -50.09
CA GLN A 92 5.87 20.72 -50.58
C GLN A 92 7.17 20.76 -51.39
N ARG A 93 7.33 21.76 -52.25
CA ARG A 93 8.56 21.93 -53.03
C ARG A 93 9.77 22.21 -52.14
N LEU A 94 9.61 23.02 -51.08
CA LEU A 94 10.67 23.30 -50.13
C LEU A 94 11.07 22.05 -49.34
N ILE A 95 10.13 21.16 -48.98
CA ILE A 95 10.46 19.85 -48.38
C ILE A 95 11.40 19.07 -49.30
N THR A 96 11.12 19.04 -50.61
CA THR A 96 12.02 18.41 -51.59
C THR A 96 13.39 19.09 -51.62
N TYR A 97 13.44 20.42 -51.65
CA TYR A 97 14.70 21.16 -51.61
C TYR A 97 15.53 20.85 -50.37
N LEU A 98 14.89 20.71 -49.21
CA LEU A 98 15.57 20.33 -47.98
C LEU A 98 16.14 18.91 -48.08
N ASN A 99 15.39 17.93 -48.60
CA ASN A 99 15.92 16.56 -48.77
C ASN A 99 17.18 16.56 -49.68
N VAL A 100 17.21 17.40 -50.72
CA VAL A 100 18.41 17.59 -51.57
C VAL A 100 19.54 18.27 -50.79
N ALA A 101 19.25 19.37 -50.08
CA ALA A 101 20.25 20.13 -49.32
C ALA A 101 20.93 19.31 -48.23
N TYR A 102 20.21 18.36 -47.63
CA TYR A 102 20.75 17.48 -46.58
C TYR A 102 21.36 16.17 -47.12
N GLY A 103 21.56 16.05 -48.43
CA GLY A 103 22.24 14.91 -49.04
C GLY A 103 21.41 13.62 -49.14
N LEU A 104 20.08 13.70 -48.98
CA LEU A 104 19.17 12.54 -49.06
C LEU A 104 18.63 12.30 -50.47
N GLN A 105 18.69 13.31 -51.33
CA GLN A 105 18.27 13.24 -52.72
C GLN A 105 19.29 13.94 -53.61
N ASN A 106 19.43 13.46 -54.85
CA ASN A 106 20.29 14.10 -55.83
C ASN A 106 19.74 15.46 -56.24
N ASP A 107 20.61 16.44 -56.45
CA ASP A 107 20.22 17.75 -56.99
C ASP A 107 19.85 17.59 -58.48
N PRO A 108 18.57 17.84 -58.87
CA PRO A 108 18.18 17.83 -60.28
C PRO A 108 18.76 19.01 -61.07
N GLY A 109 19.44 19.95 -60.40
CA GLY A 109 20.02 21.17 -60.93
C GLY A 109 19.21 22.39 -60.51
N GLY A 110 19.88 23.37 -59.92
CA GLY A 110 19.30 24.67 -59.54
C GLY A 110 18.65 24.72 -58.16
N VAL A 111 18.67 23.62 -57.39
CA VAL A 111 18.26 23.61 -55.98
C VAL A 111 19.39 24.09 -55.09
N LEU A 112 20.62 23.61 -55.32
CA LEU A 112 21.80 23.97 -54.54
C LEU A 112 22.64 25.04 -55.22
N ASP A 113 23.46 25.73 -54.41
CA ASP A 113 24.58 26.50 -54.92
C ASP A 113 25.77 25.54 -55.16
N GLY A 114 26.14 25.35 -56.43
CA GLY A 114 27.19 24.42 -56.83
C GLY A 114 28.55 24.72 -56.19
N MET A 115 28.88 25.98 -55.89
CA MET A 115 30.14 26.34 -55.22
C MET A 115 30.11 26.10 -53.70
N GLN A 116 28.91 26.00 -53.13
CA GLN A 116 28.65 25.84 -51.70
C GLN A 116 27.91 24.53 -51.39
N SER A 117 28.31 23.46 -52.09
CA SER A 117 27.80 22.11 -51.92
C SER A 117 28.86 21.17 -51.32
N ILE A 118 28.40 20.22 -50.52
CA ILE A 118 29.17 19.08 -50.02
C ILE A 118 28.52 17.79 -50.53
N GLY A 119 29.29 16.71 -50.57
CA GLY A 119 28.87 15.46 -51.23
C GLY A 119 28.72 14.28 -50.28
N GLY A 120 27.71 13.45 -50.53
CA GLY A 120 27.59 12.11 -49.94
C GLY A 120 27.70 12.07 -48.41
N GLU A 121 28.72 11.38 -47.90
CA GLU A 121 28.99 11.18 -46.47
C GLU A 121 29.39 12.45 -45.72
N GLU A 122 29.87 13.50 -46.40
CA GLU A 122 30.29 14.76 -45.77
C GLU A 122 29.15 15.43 -44.99
N HIS A 123 27.90 15.20 -45.41
CA HIS A 123 26.69 15.68 -44.73
C HIS A 123 26.52 15.09 -43.32
N PHE A 124 27.06 13.91 -43.05
CA PHE A 124 26.80 13.13 -41.84
C PHE A 124 28.08 13.01 -41.01
N GLN A 125 28.24 13.90 -40.04
CA GLN A 125 29.44 13.98 -39.22
C GLN A 125 29.20 13.43 -37.82
N SER A 126 30.13 12.63 -37.32
CA SER A 126 30.17 12.19 -35.92
C SER A 126 31.28 12.90 -35.15
N LEU A 127 30.99 13.36 -33.94
CA LEU A 127 31.99 13.81 -32.97
C LEU A 127 32.34 12.73 -31.94
N SER A 128 31.71 11.55 -32.04
CA SER A 128 32.01 10.41 -31.17
C SER A 128 33.16 9.61 -31.76
N PRO A 129 34.14 9.15 -30.96
CA PRO A 129 35.27 8.39 -31.46
C PRO A 129 34.80 7.06 -32.04
N GLY A 130 35.33 6.68 -33.20
CA GLY A 130 35.08 5.37 -33.81
C GLY A 130 33.68 5.16 -34.39
N LEU A 131 32.80 6.17 -34.37
CA LEU A 131 31.52 6.13 -35.09
C LEU A 131 31.69 6.77 -36.47
N GLU A 132 31.68 5.95 -37.50
CA GLU A 132 31.54 6.36 -38.89
C GLU A 132 30.07 6.18 -39.30
N LEU A 133 29.46 7.27 -39.79
CA LEU A 133 28.06 7.25 -40.20
C LEU A 133 27.98 6.86 -41.67
N ASN A 134 27.07 5.94 -41.96
CA ASN A 134 26.67 5.64 -43.33
C ASN A 134 25.58 6.60 -43.79
N VAL A 135 25.60 6.92 -45.08
CA VAL A 135 24.52 7.69 -45.73
C VAL A 135 23.19 6.94 -45.51
N PRO A 136 22.16 7.59 -44.95
CA PRO A 136 20.88 6.96 -44.73
C PRO A 136 20.25 6.45 -46.03
N GLY A 137 19.64 5.26 -45.99
CA GLY A 137 18.91 4.69 -47.12
C GLY A 137 17.55 5.36 -47.41
N GLU A 138 17.20 6.40 -46.64
CA GLU A 138 15.91 7.07 -46.64
C GLU A 138 15.96 8.41 -47.36
N THR A 139 14.93 8.72 -48.17
CA THR A 139 14.86 9.94 -48.97
C THR A 139 14.15 11.11 -48.28
N HIS A 140 13.69 10.89 -47.04
CA HIS A 140 12.96 11.87 -46.23
C HIS A 140 13.69 12.15 -44.93
N LEU A 141 13.82 13.43 -44.58
CA LEU A 141 14.50 13.90 -43.37
C LEU A 141 14.11 13.16 -42.08
N SER A 142 12.81 12.95 -41.83
CA SER A 142 12.34 12.33 -40.59
C SER A 142 12.80 10.88 -40.45
N ARG A 143 12.80 10.11 -41.54
CA ARG A 143 13.22 8.70 -41.53
C ARG A 143 14.74 8.56 -41.54
N ALA A 144 15.42 9.40 -42.32
CA ALA A 144 16.88 9.48 -42.31
C ALA A 144 17.42 9.85 -40.92
N LEU A 145 16.73 10.75 -40.20
CA LEU A 145 17.05 11.05 -38.81
C LEU A 145 16.97 9.81 -37.91
N VAL A 146 15.91 9.02 -38.03
CA VAL A 146 15.75 7.79 -37.24
C VAL A 146 16.86 6.78 -37.55
N ASP A 147 17.24 6.64 -38.82
CA ASP A 147 18.34 5.77 -39.24
C ASP A 147 19.70 6.22 -38.68
N LEU A 148 20.03 7.52 -38.77
CA LEU A 148 21.24 8.08 -38.16
C LEU A 148 21.29 7.87 -36.64
N LEU A 149 20.15 8.04 -35.96
CA LEU A 149 20.05 7.76 -34.52
C LEU A 149 20.21 6.27 -34.21
N HIS A 150 19.69 5.39 -35.07
CA HIS A 150 19.87 3.94 -34.94
C HIS A 150 21.35 3.56 -35.05
N GLN A 151 22.06 4.06 -36.06
CA GLN A 151 23.51 3.83 -36.22
C GLN A 151 24.30 4.32 -35.01
N ALA A 152 23.98 5.52 -34.51
CA ALA A 152 24.63 6.08 -33.34
C ALA A 152 24.37 5.27 -32.05
N LEU A 153 23.13 4.83 -31.84
CA LEU A 153 22.77 4.02 -30.68
C LEU A 153 23.35 2.60 -30.76
N ALA A 154 23.41 2.00 -31.95
CA ALA A 154 24.04 0.69 -32.17
C ALA A 154 25.55 0.74 -31.90
N SER A 155 26.23 1.84 -32.28
CA SER A 155 27.63 2.07 -31.93
C SER A 155 27.83 2.32 -30.43
N GLN A 156 26.92 3.08 -29.80
CA GLN A 156 27.00 3.37 -28.37
C GLN A 156 26.70 2.15 -27.49
N TYR A 157 25.79 1.29 -27.94
CA TYR A 157 25.30 0.12 -27.21
C TYR A 157 25.29 -1.13 -28.11
N PRO A 158 26.48 -1.67 -28.45
CA PRO A 158 26.59 -2.81 -29.35
C PRO A 158 25.95 -4.09 -28.79
N GLY A 159 25.78 -4.18 -27.46
CA GLY A 159 25.10 -5.28 -26.78
C GLY A 159 23.59 -5.10 -26.64
N HIS A 160 22.99 -4.01 -27.16
CA HIS A 160 21.56 -3.74 -26.99
C HIS A 160 20.72 -4.88 -27.60
N PRO A 161 19.75 -5.46 -26.86
CA PRO A 161 18.91 -6.52 -27.40
C PRO A 161 18.02 -6.01 -28.53
N GLU A 162 17.85 -6.85 -29.56
CA GLU A 162 16.85 -6.58 -30.59
C GLU A 162 15.46 -7.00 -30.10
N PHE A 163 14.60 -6.00 -29.94
CA PHE A 163 13.19 -6.18 -29.63
C PHE A 163 12.34 -6.08 -30.90
N ASP A 164 11.19 -6.75 -30.89
CA ASP A 164 10.18 -6.61 -31.94
C ASP A 164 9.70 -5.15 -32.02
N LYS A 165 9.59 -4.60 -33.23
CA LYS A 165 9.20 -3.19 -33.47
C LYS A 165 7.80 -2.87 -32.94
N GLU A 166 6.91 -3.86 -32.86
CA GLU A 166 5.55 -3.69 -32.35
C GLU A 166 5.46 -3.82 -30.83
N LEU A 167 6.51 -4.31 -30.17
CA LEU A 167 6.52 -4.53 -28.72
C LEU A 167 6.53 -3.19 -27.97
N LYS A 168 5.49 -2.99 -27.15
CA LYS A 168 5.46 -1.91 -26.17
C LYS A 168 5.99 -2.39 -24.82
N ILE A 169 7.17 -1.91 -24.45
CA ILE A 169 7.77 -2.18 -23.14
C ILE A 169 7.05 -1.35 -22.07
N THR A 170 6.10 -1.98 -21.37
CA THR A 170 5.30 -1.37 -20.31
C THR A 170 5.59 -2.01 -18.96
N LYS A 171 5.25 -1.33 -17.86
CA LYS A 171 5.36 -1.91 -16.50
C LYS A 171 4.58 -3.22 -16.39
N GLY A 172 3.38 -3.29 -16.95
CA GLY A 172 2.55 -4.51 -16.95
C GLY A 172 3.18 -5.67 -17.73
N ALA A 173 3.77 -5.37 -18.89
CA ALA A 173 4.50 -6.38 -19.67
C ALA A 173 5.69 -6.95 -18.90
N VAL A 174 6.50 -6.09 -18.29
CA VAL A 174 7.66 -6.51 -17.49
C VAL A 174 7.25 -7.28 -16.23
N GLN A 175 6.18 -6.84 -15.56
CA GLN A 175 5.62 -7.56 -14.41
C GLN A 175 5.19 -8.98 -14.79
N LYS A 176 4.51 -9.13 -15.93
CA LYS A 176 4.08 -10.45 -16.42
C LYS A 176 5.27 -11.37 -16.71
N VAL A 177 6.35 -10.84 -17.30
CA VAL A 177 7.58 -11.63 -17.54
C VAL A 177 8.23 -12.01 -16.22
N LEU A 178 8.30 -11.09 -15.25
CA LEU A 178 8.82 -11.38 -13.91
C LEU A 178 8.02 -12.46 -13.20
N GLU A 179 6.68 -12.48 -13.34
CA GLU A 179 5.83 -13.54 -12.78
C GLU A 179 6.17 -14.92 -13.38
N VAL A 180 6.40 -14.99 -14.69
CA VAL A 180 6.81 -16.23 -15.37
C VAL A 180 8.20 -16.68 -14.90
N VAL A 181 9.17 -15.75 -14.81
CA VAL A 181 10.50 -16.03 -14.26
C VAL A 181 10.39 -16.55 -12.82
N THR A 182 9.62 -15.87 -11.98
CA THR A 182 9.39 -16.23 -10.58
C THR A 182 8.77 -17.62 -10.49
N GLY A 183 7.73 -17.90 -11.28
CA GLY A 183 7.06 -19.21 -11.31
C GLY A 183 8.01 -20.33 -11.77
N THR A 184 8.86 -20.04 -12.75
CA THR A 184 9.85 -20.98 -13.27
C THR A 184 10.89 -21.34 -12.22
N LEU A 185 11.35 -20.36 -11.44
CA LEU A 185 12.28 -20.60 -10.34
C LEU A 185 11.69 -21.47 -9.23
N ARG A 186 10.36 -21.58 -9.09
CA ARG A 186 9.72 -22.49 -8.11
C ARG A 186 9.72 -23.95 -8.55
N THR A 187 9.85 -24.21 -9.85
CA THR A 187 9.87 -25.58 -10.36
C THR A 187 11.25 -26.21 -10.17
N LYS A 188 11.29 -27.49 -9.80
CA LYS A 188 12.56 -28.23 -9.63
C LYS A 188 13.38 -28.28 -10.92
N GLU A 189 12.72 -28.40 -12.06
CA GLU A 189 13.34 -28.47 -13.39
C GLU A 189 13.71 -27.09 -13.97
N ARG A 190 13.41 -25.98 -13.27
CA ARG A 190 13.57 -24.61 -13.77
C ARG A 190 12.89 -24.41 -15.13
N ARG A 191 11.72 -25.03 -15.28
CA ARG A 191 10.91 -25.05 -16.49
C ARG A 191 9.44 -24.90 -16.13
N LEU A 192 8.75 -23.94 -16.75
CA LEU A 192 7.34 -23.65 -16.50
C LEU A 192 6.56 -23.61 -17.80
N ARG A 193 5.40 -24.28 -17.84
CA ARG A 193 4.45 -24.13 -18.94
C ARG A 193 3.82 -22.74 -18.88
N VAL A 194 3.89 -21.99 -19.97
CA VAL A 194 3.36 -20.62 -20.05
C VAL A 194 2.02 -20.62 -20.78
N GLU A 195 1.08 -19.83 -20.26
CA GLU A 195 -0.23 -19.62 -20.88
C GLU A 195 -0.11 -19.08 -22.30
N LYS A 196 -0.96 -19.58 -23.22
CA LYS A 196 -0.87 -19.27 -24.66
C LYS A 196 -0.85 -17.76 -24.94
N ALA A 197 -1.61 -16.98 -24.18
CA ALA A 197 -1.71 -15.53 -24.32
C ALA A 197 -0.40 -14.80 -23.97
N ASP A 198 0.40 -15.34 -23.05
CA ASP A 198 1.60 -14.67 -22.53
C ASP A 198 2.88 -15.08 -23.28
N ARG A 199 2.86 -16.16 -24.07
CA ARG A 199 4.07 -16.74 -24.71
C ARG A 199 4.80 -15.79 -25.64
N ALA A 200 4.05 -15.05 -26.47
CA ALA A 200 4.64 -14.09 -27.41
C ALA A 200 5.37 -12.98 -26.66
N LEU A 201 4.73 -12.43 -25.63
CA LEU A 201 5.29 -11.39 -24.77
C LEU A 201 6.55 -11.86 -24.04
N VAL A 202 6.51 -13.04 -23.41
CA VAL A 202 7.66 -13.61 -22.71
C VAL A 202 8.82 -13.83 -23.68
N ARG A 203 8.55 -14.38 -24.87
CA ARG A 203 9.58 -14.59 -25.89
C ARG A 203 10.22 -13.28 -26.35
N GLN A 204 9.41 -12.27 -26.64
CA GLN A 204 9.89 -10.97 -27.15
C GLN A 204 10.69 -10.18 -26.11
N ILE A 205 10.54 -10.43 -24.80
CA ILE A 205 11.28 -9.73 -23.74
C ILE A 205 12.40 -10.58 -23.14
N ALA A 206 12.09 -11.80 -22.69
CA ALA A 206 13.01 -12.62 -21.90
C ALA A 206 14.16 -13.20 -22.74
N ASN A 207 13.89 -13.60 -23.99
CA ASN A 207 14.93 -14.19 -24.85
C ASN A 207 15.98 -13.14 -25.25
N PRO A 208 15.64 -11.95 -25.78
CA PRO A 208 16.64 -10.93 -26.12
C PRO A 208 17.44 -10.46 -24.90
N LEU A 209 16.79 -10.38 -23.74
CA LEU A 209 17.46 -10.07 -22.47
C LEU A 209 18.29 -11.23 -21.91
N LYS A 210 18.31 -12.41 -22.55
CA LYS A 210 19.05 -13.59 -22.09
C LYS A 210 18.69 -14.02 -20.65
N LEU A 211 17.43 -13.78 -20.25
CA LEU A 211 16.89 -14.24 -18.96
C LEU A 211 16.58 -15.74 -18.99
N GLY A 212 16.30 -16.27 -20.17
CA GLY A 212 15.92 -17.65 -20.41
C GLY A 212 15.36 -17.82 -21.82
N GLU A 213 14.89 -19.01 -22.13
CA GLU A 213 14.34 -19.34 -23.45
C GLU A 213 12.87 -19.71 -23.36
N MET A 214 12.03 -18.95 -24.05
CA MET A 214 10.64 -19.30 -24.32
C MET A 214 10.53 -20.18 -25.56
N GLY A 215 10.37 -21.49 -25.36
CA GLY A 215 10.07 -22.48 -26.40
C GLY A 215 8.63 -22.39 -26.90
N GLU A 216 8.09 -23.50 -27.42
CA GLU A 216 6.71 -23.58 -27.93
C GLU A 216 5.65 -23.32 -26.84
N ASP A 217 5.82 -23.95 -25.69
CA ASP A 217 4.86 -23.94 -24.58
C ASP A 217 5.49 -23.80 -23.18
N HIS A 218 6.81 -23.96 -23.05
CA HIS A 218 7.53 -23.81 -21.79
C HIS A 218 8.58 -22.69 -21.86
N PHE A 219 8.73 -21.99 -20.74
CA PHE A 219 9.87 -21.12 -20.48
C PHE A 219 10.90 -21.87 -19.63
N VAL A 220 12.17 -21.78 -20.02
CA VAL A 220 13.32 -22.36 -19.30
C VAL A 220 14.20 -21.23 -18.80
N MET A 221 14.53 -21.23 -17.51
CA MET A 221 15.36 -20.20 -16.90
C MET A 221 16.81 -20.29 -17.36
N GLY A 222 17.40 -19.17 -17.76
CA GLY A 222 18.82 -19.07 -18.10
C GLY A 222 19.70 -18.72 -16.90
N GLU A 223 21.03 -18.87 -17.05
CA GLU A 223 22.01 -18.54 -16.00
C GLU A 223 22.94 -17.36 -16.35
N ARG A 224 22.82 -16.82 -17.57
CA ARG A 224 23.73 -15.79 -18.12
C ARG A 224 24.00 -14.64 -17.15
N TRP A 225 22.96 -14.07 -16.54
CA TRP A 225 23.07 -12.93 -15.64
C TRP A 225 23.58 -13.30 -14.25
N LYS A 226 23.18 -14.46 -13.73
CA LYS A 226 23.73 -15.02 -12.49
C LYS A 226 25.24 -15.17 -12.60
N ASP A 227 25.70 -15.83 -13.66
CA ASP A 227 27.13 -16.07 -13.89
C ASP A 227 27.88 -14.77 -14.20
N HIS A 228 27.23 -13.81 -14.87
CA HIS A 228 27.80 -12.49 -15.12
C HIS A 228 28.08 -11.73 -13.83
N PHE A 229 27.04 -11.53 -13.03
CA PHE A 229 27.12 -10.71 -11.83
C PHE A 229 27.96 -11.38 -10.74
N GLN A 230 27.92 -12.72 -10.62
CA GLN A 230 28.80 -13.43 -9.70
C GLN A 230 30.28 -13.28 -10.08
N ARG A 231 30.62 -13.38 -11.38
CA ARG A 231 32.00 -13.14 -11.85
C ARG A 231 32.42 -11.69 -11.65
N ALA A 232 31.53 -10.72 -11.89
CA ALA A 232 31.82 -9.30 -11.67
C ALA A 232 32.02 -8.97 -10.18
N ALA A 233 31.14 -9.47 -9.31
CA ALA A 233 31.24 -9.31 -7.86
C ALA A 233 32.50 -9.94 -7.27
N ALA A 234 32.92 -11.11 -7.78
CA ALA A 234 34.16 -11.77 -7.36
C ALA A 234 35.44 -10.98 -7.70
N LYS A 235 35.40 -10.08 -8.68
CA LYS A 235 36.52 -9.17 -9.02
C LYS A 235 36.55 -7.90 -8.14
N GLY A 236 35.45 -7.59 -7.45
CA GLY A 236 35.26 -6.35 -6.70
C GLY A 236 35.20 -6.55 -5.19
N GLU A 237 34.24 -5.88 -4.54
CA GLU A 237 34.06 -5.83 -3.07
C GLU A 237 33.47 -7.12 -2.45
N GLY A 238 33.34 -8.20 -3.21
CA GLY A 238 32.87 -9.52 -2.74
C GLY A 238 31.41 -9.84 -3.08
N LEU A 239 30.99 -11.07 -2.76
CA LEU A 239 29.67 -11.62 -3.13
C LEU A 239 28.58 -11.37 -2.10
N ASP A 240 28.90 -10.98 -0.87
CA ASP A 240 27.92 -10.95 0.22
C ASP A 240 26.93 -9.80 0.09
N ARG A 241 27.40 -8.63 -0.36
CA ARG A 241 26.60 -7.41 -0.50
C ARG A 241 26.88 -6.74 -1.85
N ILE A 242 25.88 -6.73 -2.73
CA ILE A 242 26.00 -6.16 -4.09
C ILE A 242 25.04 -4.97 -4.21
N ARG A 243 25.52 -3.78 -4.62
CA ARG A 243 24.63 -2.62 -4.79
C ARG A 243 23.91 -2.64 -6.14
N VAL A 244 22.73 -2.03 -6.20
CA VAL A 244 21.95 -1.85 -7.43
C VAL A 244 22.75 -1.07 -8.47
N GLN A 245 23.46 -0.01 -8.07
CA GLN A 245 24.34 0.74 -8.99
C GLN A 245 25.43 -0.13 -9.63
N ASP A 246 25.98 -1.08 -8.88
CA ASP A 246 27.05 -1.96 -9.37
C ASP A 246 26.47 -2.93 -10.40
N LEU A 247 25.29 -3.50 -10.14
CA LEU A 247 24.59 -4.35 -11.11
C LEU A 247 24.26 -3.60 -12.41
N ARG A 248 23.75 -2.36 -12.32
CA ARG A 248 23.46 -1.53 -13.50
C ARG A 248 24.73 -1.25 -14.29
N ARG A 249 25.83 -0.88 -13.63
CA ARG A 249 27.14 -0.69 -14.27
C ARG A 249 27.62 -1.98 -14.95
N TRP A 250 27.50 -3.12 -14.28
CA TRP A 250 27.96 -4.41 -14.80
C TRP A 250 27.16 -4.90 -16.00
N MET A 251 25.89 -4.49 -16.16
CA MET A 251 25.14 -4.79 -17.40
C MET A 251 25.77 -4.15 -18.64
N ASP A 252 26.50 -3.05 -18.46
CA ASP A 252 27.16 -2.32 -19.55
C ASP A 252 28.68 -2.59 -19.63
N GLU A 253 29.22 -3.52 -18.84
CA GLU A 253 30.63 -3.93 -18.93
C GLU A 253 30.88 -4.83 -20.16
N SER A 254 32.03 -4.66 -20.82
CA SER A 254 32.45 -5.32 -22.08
C SER A 254 31.65 -4.90 -23.32
N GLU A 255 30.35 -5.14 -23.34
CA GLU A 255 29.44 -4.81 -24.44
C GLU A 255 28.25 -4.01 -23.88
N PRO A 256 28.31 -2.67 -23.89
CA PRO A 256 27.25 -1.83 -23.35
C PRO A 256 25.89 -2.17 -23.97
N MET A 257 24.89 -2.39 -23.13
CA MET A 257 23.53 -2.73 -23.55
C MET A 257 22.62 -1.50 -23.54
N GLY A 258 22.87 -0.50 -22.69
CA GLY A 258 22.06 0.73 -22.65
C GLY A 258 20.59 0.49 -22.33
N LEU A 259 20.31 -0.54 -21.51
CA LEU A 259 18.94 -0.93 -21.20
C LEU A 259 18.19 0.19 -20.45
N PRO A 260 16.93 0.46 -20.80
CA PRO A 260 16.08 1.34 -20.00
C PRO A 260 15.96 0.84 -18.55
N PRO A 261 15.79 1.72 -17.55
CA PRO A 261 15.74 1.33 -16.14
C PRO A 261 14.74 0.21 -15.85
N LEU A 262 13.57 0.23 -16.50
CA LEU A 262 12.54 -0.79 -16.34
C LEU A 262 13.01 -2.20 -16.73
N LEU A 263 13.86 -2.34 -17.76
CA LEU A 263 14.41 -3.65 -18.16
C LEU A 263 15.60 -4.05 -17.27
N GLN A 264 16.40 -3.09 -16.84
CA GLN A 264 17.46 -3.32 -15.86
C GLN A 264 16.84 -3.86 -14.55
N ASP A 265 15.71 -3.30 -14.10
CA ASP A 265 14.98 -3.77 -12.91
C ASP A 265 14.57 -5.24 -13.07
N LEU A 266 14.05 -5.63 -14.24
CA LEU A 266 13.68 -7.02 -14.52
C LEU A 266 14.89 -7.96 -14.39
N VAL A 267 16.04 -7.59 -14.96
CA VAL A 267 17.28 -8.35 -14.86
C VAL A 267 17.74 -8.49 -13.41
N ILE A 268 17.71 -7.39 -12.64
CA ILE A 268 18.12 -7.36 -11.23
C ILE A 268 17.18 -8.19 -10.35
N LEU A 269 15.86 -8.08 -10.52
CA LEU A 269 14.88 -8.86 -9.79
C LEU A 269 15.04 -10.35 -10.10
N SER A 270 15.24 -10.71 -11.37
CA SER A 270 15.47 -12.09 -11.80
C SER A 270 16.73 -12.67 -11.14
N PHE A 271 17.83 -11.91 -11.14
CA PHE A 271 19.07 -12.29 -10.45
C PHE A 271 18.89 -12.46 -8.94
N ALA A 272 18.21 -11.50 -8.29
CA ALA A 272 17.97 -11.54 -6.86
C ALA A 272 17.19 -12.80 -6.46
N GLN A 273 16.13 -13.13 -7.21
CA GLN A 273 15.35 -14.34 -6.96
C GLN A 273 16.15 -15.62 -7.23
N GLN A 274 16.91 -15.68 -8.34
CA GLN A 274 17.69 -16.86 -8.70
C GLN A 274 18.80 -17.17 -7.70
N THR A 275 19.29 -16.15 -6.97
CA THR A 275 20.37 -16.27 -5.98
C THR A 275 19.91 -16.09 -4.53
N ASN A 276 18.60 -16.11 -4.28
CA ASN A 276 18.00 -15.99 -2.94
C ASN A 276 18.45 -14.73 -2.18
N ARG A 277 18.53 -13.60 -2.87
CA ARG A 277 18.90 -12.30 -2.26
C ARG A 277 17.66 -11.48 -1.92
N SER A 278 17.75 -10.76 -0.81
CA SER A 278 16.79 -9.73 -0.43
C SER A 278 17.41 -8.35 -0.62
N PHE A 279 16.57 -7.34 -0.82
CA PHE A 279 17.03 -5.95 -0.96
C PHE A 279 17.01 -5.28 0.41
N THR A 280 18.05 -4.49 0.66
CA THR A 280 18.24 -3.74 1.90
C THR A 280 18.63 -2.30 1.60
N LEU A 281 18.16 -1.37 2.41
CA LEU A 281 18.48 0.04 2.32
C LEU A 281 18.69 0.59 3.73
N HIS A 282 19.83 1.23 3.98
CA HIS A 282 20.24 1.71 5.31
C HIS A 282 20.12 0.67 6.44
N GLY A 283 20.33 -0.62 6.13
CA GLY A 283 20.22 -1.73 7.08
C GLY A 283 18.80 -2.26 7.31
N GLY A 284 17.77 -1.63 6.74
CA GLY A 284 16.40 -2.13 6.74
C GLY A 284 16.03 -2.87 5.45
N PRO A 285 14.95 -3.66 5.44
CA PRO A 285 14.44 -4.30 4.24
C PRO A 285 13.91 -3.26 3.23
N PHE A 286 14.05 -3.59 1.94
CA PHE A 286 13.50 -2.79 0.85
C PHE A 286 12.74 -3.73 -0.10
N THR A 287 11.54 -3.35 -0.55
CA THR A 287 10.76 -4.15 -1.50
C THR A 287 10.64 -3.39 -2.81
N PRO A 288 11.55 -3.63 -3.77
CA PRO A 288 11.47 -2.99 -5.07
C PRO A 288 10.30 -3.50 -5.92
N GLU A 289 9.75 -2.61 -6.75
CA GLU A 289 8.85 -2.94 -7.86
C GLU A 289 9.48 -2.52 -9.21
N PRO A 290 9.18 -3.23 -10.32
CA PRO A 290 9.61 -2.81 -11.65
C PRO A 290 9.14 -1.39 -11.99
N GLY A 291 10.07 -0.52 -12.40
CA GLY A 291 9.79 0.87 -12.75
C GLY A 291 9.50 1.78 -11.55
N GLY A 292 9.71 1.30 -10.33
CA GLY A 292 9.68 2.11 -9.12
C GLY A 292 10.92 3.01 -8.98
N LYS A 293 11.01 3.75 -7.88
CA LYS A 293 12.22 4.49 -7.51
C LYS A 293 13.14 3.60 -6.70
N TRP A 294 14.33 3.31 -7.24
CA TRP A 294 15.33 2.47 -6.60
C TRP A 294 16.55 3.33 -6.26
N PRO A 295 16.91 3.49 -4.98
CA PRO A 295 18.16 4.15 -4.61
C PRO A 295 19.36 3.32 -5.08
N ASP A 296 20.43 4.01 -5.51
CA ASP A 296 21.64 3.39 -6.06
C ASP A 296 22.42 2.59 -5.00
N GLU A 297 22.36 3.05 -3.75
CA GLU A 297 22.95 2.44 -2.57
C GLU A 297 22.17 1.22 -2.03
N CYS A 298 20.98 0.95 -2.58
CA CYS A 298 20.23 -0.26 -2.25
C CYS A 298 21.08 -1.50 -2.53
N ALA A 299 21.14 -2.41 -1.56
CA ALA A 299 22.04 -3.55 -1.61
C ALA A 299 21.29 -4.89 -1.54
N LEU A 300 21.73 -5.83 -2.36
CA LEU A 300 21.27 -7.21 -2.40
C LEU A 300 22.14 -8.07 -1.50
N THR A 301 21.53 -8.65 -0.48
CA THR A 301 22.19 -9.52 0.50
C THR A 301 21.62 -10.93 0.39
N GLN A 302 22.49 -11.93 0.32
CA GLN A 302 22.06 -13.32 0.25
C GLN A 302 21.42 -13.75 1.57
N GLN A 303 20.27 -14.41 1.46
CA GLN A 303 19.53 -14.92 2.60
C GLN A 303 19.68 -16.45 2.68
N ALA A 304 19.85 -16.96 3.90
CA ALA A 304 19.62 -18.36 4.15
C ALA A 304 18.14 -18.65 3.89
N LEU A 305 17.84 -19.77 3.23
CA LEU A 305 16.47 -20.24 3.07
C LEU A 305 16.18 -21.33 4.11
N PRO A 306 15.00 -21.32 4.74
CA PRO A 306 14.54 -22.45 5.54
C PRO A 306 14.25 -23.67 4.65
N ALA A 307 13.97 -24.82 5.27
CA ALA A 307 13.42 -25.95 4.54
C ALA A 307 11.99 -25.64 4.04
N GLU A 308 11.64 -26.17 2.86
CA GLU A 308 10.29 -26.01 2.27
C GLU A 308 9.14 -26.41 3.23
N PRO A 309 9.16 -27.56 3.92
CA PRO A 309 8.12 -27.89 4.90
C PRO A 309 8.08 -26.93 6.10
N ASP A 310 9.24 -26.42 6.54
CA ASP A 310 9.31 -25.45 7.63
C ASP A 310 8.66 -24.11 7.20
N TRP A 311 8.88 -23.68 5.95
CA TRP A 311 8.24 -22.49 5.37
C TRP A 311 6.72 -22.61 5.33
N GLU A 312 6.19 -23.68 4.74
CA GLU A 312 4.75 -23.89 4.60
C GLU A 312 4.06 -23.92 5.97
N ARG A 313 4.65 -24.66 6.93
CA ARG A 313 4.14 -24.77 8.29
C ARG A 313 4.16 -23.43 9.03
N ALA A 314 5.23 -22.66 8.91
CA ALA A 314 5.30 -21.34 9.55
C ALA A 314 4.27 -20.35 8.97
N VAL A 315 4.06 -20.36 7.65
CA VAL A 315 3.04 -19.54 6.99
C VAL A 315 1.64 -19.90 7.51
N GLU A 316 1.33 -21.18 7.64
CA GLU A 316 0.05 -21.66 8.20
C GLU A 316 -0.15 -21.21 9.65
N ILE A 317 0.86 -21.39 10.51
CA ILE A 317 0.82 -20.99 11.93
C ILE A 317 0.58 -19.49 12.05
N VAL A 318 1.37 -18.67 11.34
CA VAL A 318 1.27 -17.21 11.42
C VAL A 318 -0.06 -16.72 10.87
N HIS A 319 -0.50 -17.24 9.71
CA HIS A 319 -1.78 -16.88 9.13
C HIS A 319 -2.94 -17.16 10.09
N THR A 320 -2.95 -18.35 10.70
CA THR A 320 -4.10 -18.80 11.51
C THR A 320 -4.05 -18.28 12.95
N ALA A 321 -2.89 -18.33 13.61
CA ALA A 321 -2.73 -17.93 15.00
C ALA A 321 -2.51 -16.41 15.15
N LEU A 322 -1.66 -15.78 14.34
CA LEU A 322 -1.47 -14.33 14.43
C LEU A 322 -2.53 -13.55 13.62
N GLY A 323 -3.15 -14.19 12.63
CA GLY A 323 -4.16 -13.54 11.78
C GLY A 323 -3.56 -12.61 10.73
N VAL A 324 -2.29 -12.83 10.36
CA VAL A 324 -1.61 -12.04 9.34
C VAL A 324 -2.03 -12.54 7.96
N ALA A 325 -2.77 -11.70 7.23
CA ALA A 325 -3.16 -11.96 5.86
C ALA A 325 -2.08 -11.51 4.86
N GLY A 326 -2.15 -12.02 3.62
CA GLY A 326 -1.27 -11.56 2.53
C GLY A 326 0.21 -11.96 2.69
N LEU A 327 0.48 -13.02 3.46
CA LEU A 327 1.82 -13.59 3.56
C LEU A 327 2.29 -14.10 2.18
N PRO A 328 3.60 -14.05 1.90
CA PRO A 328 4.12 -14.53 0.63
C PRO A 328 3.80 -16.02 0.42
N SER A 329 3.35 -16.38 -0.79
CA SER A 329 2.91 -17.74 -1.11
C SER A 329 4.04 -18.71 -1.50
N PHE A 330 5.28 -18.26 -1.51
CA PHE A 330 6.43 -19.05 -1.95
C PHE A 330 7.72 -18.61 -1.26
N MET A 331 8.67 -19.52 -1.17
CA MET A 331 9.95 -19.28 -0.53
C MET A 331 10.94 -18.61 -1.50
N SER A 332 11.50 -17.48 -1.07
CA SER A 332 12.62 -16.77 -1.72
C SER A 332 13.31 -15.92 -0.67
N GLY A 333 14.56 -15.47 -0.92
CA GLY A 333 15.28 -14.64 0.06
C GLY A 333 14.51 -13.35 0.41
N GLN A 334 13.89 -12.73 -0.58
CA GLN A 334 13.03 -11.55 -0.38
C GLN A 334 11.77 -11.88 0.44
N ASN A 335 11.11 -12.99 0.16
CA ASN A 335 9.88 -13.38 0.86
C ASN A 335 10.15 -13.81 2.31
N VAL A 336 11.28 -14.46 2.56
CA VAL A 336 11.75 -14.84 3.91
C VAL A 336 11.97 -13.58 4.78
N ALA A 337 12.63 -12.56 4.22
CA ALA A 337 12.82 -11.28 4.90
C ALA A 337 11.48 -10.56 5.15
N ARG A 338 10.62 -10.45 4.13
CA ARG A 338 9.30 -9.81 4.24
C ARG A 338 8.38 -10.51 5.25
N PHE A 339 8.37 -11.84 5.25
CA PHE A 339 7.64 -12.65 6.22
C PHE A 339 8.09 -12.30 7.65
N SER A 340 9.39 -12.32 7.88
CA SER A 340 9.98 -12.07 9.21
C SER A 340 9.68 -10.66 9.71
N GLU A 341 9.76 -9.65 8.84
CA GLU A 341 9.37 -8.27 9.14
C GLU A 341 7.88 -8.16 9.52
N THR A 342 7.00 -8.74 8.71
CA THR A 342 5.55 -8.69 8.94
C THR A 342 5.19 -9.35 10.27
N VAL A 343 5.80 -10.51 10.57
CA VAL A 343 5.57 -11.24 11.83
C VAL A 343 6.07 -10.44 13.04
N LYS A 344 7.29 -9.88 12.97
CA LYS A 344 7.85 -9.05 14.04
C LYS A 344 6.98 -7.81 14.31
N ALA A 345 6.54 -7.13 13.25
CA ALA A 345 5.66 -5.97 13.36
C ALA A 345 4.31 -6.32 14.02
N GLU A 346 3.72 -7.47 13.67
CA GLU A 346 2.44 -7.89 14.24
C GLU A 346 2.57 -8.28 15.73
N VAL A 347 3.64 -8.98 16.11
CA VAL A 347 3.94 -9.31 17.51
C VAL A 347 4.08 -8.05 18.37
N GLU A 348 4.76 -7.04 17.85
CA GLU A 348 4.93 -5.75 18.52
C GLU A 348 3.60 -4.99 18.63
N ARG A 349 2.83 -4.91 17.53
CA ARG A 349 1.51 -4.27 17.49
C ARG A 349 0.55 -4.83 18.55
N LEU A 350 0.57 -6.16 18.73
CA LEU A 350 -0.27 -6.87 19.69
C LEU A 350 0.36 -6.97 21.10
N LYS A 351 1.58 -6.46 21.29
CA LYS A 351 2.34 -6.54 22.55
C LYS A 351 2.42 -7.97 23.11
N LEU A 352 2.57 -8.97 22.23
CA LEU A 352 2.44 -10.37 22.64
C LEU A 352 3.53 -10.81 23.63
N GLN A 353 4.67 -10.13 23.62
CA GLN A 353 5.76 -10.36 24.59
C GLN A 353 5.34 -10.02 26.03
N GLU A 354 4.38 -9.11 26.22
CA GLU A 354 3.87 -8.71 27.53
C GLU A 354 2.55 -9.42 27.86
N THR A 355 1.62 -9.46 26.91
CA THR A 355 0.24 -9.90 27.14
C THR A 355 0.13 -11.42 27.27
N ALA A 356 0.89 -12.19 26.48
CA ALA A 356 0.83 -13.66 26.53
C ALA A 356 1.38 -14.22 27.87
N PRO A 357 2.56 -13.80 28.37
CA PRO A 357 3.01 -14.19 29.71
C PRO A 357 2.09 -13.73 30.84
N LYS A 358 1.50 -12.53 30.74
CA LYS A 358 0.54 -12.00 31.73
C LYS A 358 -0.69 -12.91 31.83
N LEU A 359 -1.23 -13.37 30.70
CA LEU A 359 -2.34 -14.32 30.66
C LEU A 359 -1.96 -15.67 31.28
N LYS A 360 -0.83 -16.24 30.86
CA LYS A 360 -0.32 -17.51 31.42
C LYS A 360 -0.23 -17.43 32.94
N ALA A 361 0.40 -16.39 33.48
CA ALA A 361 0.56 -16.21 34.93
C ALA A 361 -0.78 -16.07 35.66
N ALA A 362 -1.74 -15.33 35.09
CA ALA A 362 -3.08 -15.19 35.67
C ALA A 362 -3.82 -16.53 35.75
N LEU A 363 -3.71 -17.34 34.70
CA LEU A 363 -4.34 -18.66 34.63
C LEU A 363 -3.64 -19.69 35.54
N GLU A 364 -2.31 -19.65 35.66
CA GLU A 364 -1.56 -20.52 36.57
C GLU A 364 -1.91 -20.25 38.04
N GLN A 365 -2.01 -18.97 38.42
CA GLN A 365 -2.45 -18.58 39.76
C GLN A 365 -3.86 -19.09 40.04
N ARG A 366 -4.78 -18.90 39.10
CA ARG A 366 -6.18 -19.32 39.29
C ARG A 366 -6.36 -20.83 39.27
N ALA A 367 -5.59 -21.56 38.46
CA ALA A 367 -5.59 -23.02 38.47
C ALA A 367 -5.15 -23.59 39.83
N ALA A 368 -4.18 -22.93 40.48
CA ALA A 368 -3.74 -23.29 41.83
C ALA A 368 -4.85 -23.09 42.87
N ASP A 369 -5.65 -22.02 42.78
CA ASP A 369 -6.82 -21.79 43.67
C ASP A 369 -7.83 -22.95 43.60
N PHE A 370 -7.95 -23.61 42.44
CA PHE A 370 -8.83 -24.76 42.23
C PHE A 370 -8.17 -26.12 42.54
N GLY A 371 -6.93 -26.15 43.04
CA GLY A 371 -6.21 -27.38 43.36
C GLY A 371 -5.93 -28.28 42.15
N CYS A 372 -5.96 -27.72 40.94
CA CYS A 372 -5.86 -28.47 39.70
C CYS A 372 -4.49 -28.24 39.05
N THR A 373 -3.84 -29.31 38.60
CA THR A 373 -2.59 -29.22 37.83
C THR A 373 -2.87 -28.96 36.35
N GLY A 374 -2.01 -28.16 35.69
CA GLY A 374 -2.30 -27.45 34.44
C GLY A 374 -2.71 -28.26 33.20
N GLN A 375 -2.65 -29.59 33.20
CA GLN A 375 -3.17 -30.43 32.10
C GLN A 375 -4.71 -30.51 32.07
N ALA A 376 -5.41 -30.18 33.16
CA ALA A 376 -6.87 -30.21 33.18
C ALA A 376 -7.52 -28.98 32.51
N PHE A 377 -6.77 -27.89 32.26
CA PHE A 377 -7.28 -26.64 31.71
C PHE A 377 -6.79 -26.41 30.28
N GLU A 378 -7.67 -26.61 29.30
CA GLU A 378 -7.39 -26.33 27.88
C GLU A 378 -6.97 -24.87 27.65
N ARG A 379 -7.58 -23.93 28.38
CA ARG A 379 -7.24 -22.51 28.31
C ARG A 379 -5.80 -22.22 28.74
N LEU A 380 -5.34 -22.87 29.81
CA LEU A 380 -3.97 -22.71 30.29
C LEU A 380 -2.97 -23.32 29.30
N VAL A 381 -3.26 -24.51 28.77
CA VAL A 381 -2.46 -25.14 27.71
C VAL A 381 -2.36 -24.22 26.49
N THR A 382 -3.48 -23.67 26.04
CA THR A 382 -3.53 -22.72 24.90
C THR A 382 -2.70 -21.46 25.18
N ALA A 383 -2.78 -20.90 26.40
CA ALA A 383 -1.98 -19.74 26.79
C ALA A 383 -0.48 -20.04 26.86
N GLN A 384 -0.09 -21.22 27.35
CA GLN A 384 1.30 -21.67 27.38
C GLN A 384 1.86 -21.83 25.96
N GLU A 385 1.09 -22.40 25.05
CA GLU A 385 1.46 -22.51 23.63
C GLU A 385 1.53 -21.15 22.94
N GLY A 386 0.62 -20.23 23.28
CA GLY A 386 0.71 -18.83 22.85
C GLY A 386 2.01 -18.15 23.31
N VAL A 387 2.45 -18.40 24.55
CA VAL A 387 3.75 -17.90 25.04
C VAL A 387 4.91 -18.51 24.26
N LYS A 388 4.89 -19.83 23.97
CA LYS A 388 5.93 -20.47 23.14
C LYS A 388 6.02 -19.80 21.77
N LEU A 389 4.88 -19.54 21.12
CA LEU A 389 4.83 -18.84 19.83
C LEU A 389 5.38 -17.41 19.94
N ALA A 390 4.94 -16.62 20.92
CA ALA A 390 5.42 -15.25 21.11
C ALA A 390 6.95 -15.20 21.34
N LEU A 391 7.49 -16.09 22.18
CA LEU A 391 8.92 -16.16 22.47
C LEU A 391 9.75 -16.68 21.27
N SER A 392 9.18 -17.54 20.43
CA SER A 392 9.89 -18.08 19.26
C SER A 392 10.32 -17.01 18.26
N ILE A 393 9.63 -15.86 18.23
CA ILE A 393 9.81 -14.79 17.25
C ILE A 393 10.94 -13.81 17.65
N ARG A 394 11.33 -13.82 18.92
CA ARG A 394 12.25 -12.83 19.50
C ARG A 394 13.71 -13.06 19.06
N ASP A 395 14.38 -11.97 18.66
CA ASP A 395 15.84 -11.88 18.43
C ASP A 395 16.43 -12.97 17.52
N ARG A 396 15.72 -13.30 16.42
CA ARG A 396 16.18 -14.27 15.40
C ARG A 396 16.39 -13.65 14.02
N SER A 397 17.36 -14.19 13.30
CA SER A 397 17.52 -14.02 11.85
C SER A 397 16.35 -14.65 11.09
N ASP A 398 16.11 -14.22 9.86
CA ASP A 398 14.86 -14.50 9.15
C ASP A 398 14.57 -16.00 8.94
N ALA A 399 15.54 -16.78 8.45
CA ALA A 399 15.38 -18.24 8.32
C ALA A 399 15.18 -18.94 9.67
N ALA A 400 15.99 -18.57 10.67
CA ALA A 400 15.91 -19.16 12.01
C ALA A 400 14.59 -18.84 12.72
N LEU A 401 13.97 -17.69 12.43
CA LEU A 401 12.64 -17.33 12.91
C LEU A 401 11.60 -18.29 12.32
N ILE A 402 11.64 -18.51 11.01
CA ILE A 402 10.70 -19.41 10.32
C ILE A 402 10.83 -20.83 10.85
N GLU A 403 12.05 -21.35 10.95
CA GLU A 403 12.31 -22.68 11.51
C GLU A 403 11.85 -22.79 12.97
N ALA A 404 12.06 -21.75 13.79
CA ALA A 404 11.63 -21.76 15.18
C ALA A 404 10.11 -21.79 15.32
N ILE A 405 9.37 -21.08 14.46
CA ILE A 405 7.90 -21.14 14.43
C ILE A 405 7.42 -22.51 13.94
N ALA A 406 8.01 -23.02 12.85
CA ALA A 406 7.59 -24.27 12.24
C ALA A 406 7.74 -25.48 13.16
N ARG A 407 8.82 -25.50 13.97
CA ARG A 407 9.15 -26.59 14.89
C ARG A 407 8.43 -26.51 16.24
N LEU A 408 7.50 -25.57 16.41
CA LEU A 408 6.65 -25.53 17.60
C LEU A 408 5.73 -26.75 17.62
N ASP A 409 5.87 -27.54 18.69
CA ASP A 409 4.89 -28.56 19.04
C ASP A 409 3.69 -27.89 19.72
N LEU A 410 2.61 -27.74 18.94
CA LEU A 410 1.36 -27.09 19.31
C LEU A 410 0.24 -28.14 19.28
N GLN A 411 -0.33 -28.44 20.45
CA GLN A 411 -1.40 -29.41 20.62
C GLN A 411 -2.78 -28.73 20.50
N ALA A 412 -2.89 -27.45 20.85
CA ALA A 412 -4.13 -26.70 20.69
C ALA A 412 -4.34 -26.30 19.22
N ALA A 413 -5.61 -26.20 18.82
CA ALA A 413 -5.95 -25.69 17.49
C ALA A 413 -5.41 -24.26 17.30
N LEU A 414 -4.82 -23.98 16.13
CA LEU A 414 -4.22 -22.67 15.83
C LEU A 414 -5.20 -21.50 16.01
N ALA A 415 -6.47 -21.70 15.68
CA ALA A 415 -7.53 -20.70 15.88
C ALA A 415 -7.76 -20.37 17.38
N ALA A 416 -7.66 -21.39 18.25
CA ALA A 416 -7.76 -21.21 19.70
C ALA A 416 -6.56 -20.44 20.25
N ILE A 417 -5.34 -20.79 19.80
CA ILE A 417 -4.11 -20.04 20.11
C ILE A 417 -4.26 -18.58 19.67
N GLY A 418 -4.76 -18.35 18.46
CA GLY A 418 -4.91 -16.99 17.94
C GLY A 418 -5.93 -16.15 18.71
N THR A 419 -7.05 -16.74 19.12
CA THR A 419 -8.02 -16.06 19.98
C THR A 419 -7.45 -15.79 21.38
N SER A 420 -6.68 -16.74 21.93
CA SER A 420 -5.98 -16.58 23.21
C SER A 420 -5.00 -15.41 23.17
N LEU A 421 -4.17 -15.31 22.12
CA LEU A 421 -3.20 -14.23 21.93
C LEU A 421 -3.88 -12.86 21.75
N LYS A 422 -4.89 -12.78 20.87
CA LYS A 422 -5.59 -11.51 20.59
C LYS A 422 -6.33 -10.96 21.81
N LYS A 423 -6.88 -11.83 22.66
CA LYS A 423 -7.62 -11.45 23.87
C LYS A 423 -6.77 -11.53 25.14
N ALA A 424 -5.47 -11.77 25.04
CA ALA A 424 -4.63 -12.12 26.18
C ALA A 424 -4.67 -11.09 27.30
N GLY A 425 -4.54 -9.81 26.98
CA GLY A 425 -4.63 -8.71 27.96
C GLY A 425 -5.98 -8.68 28.67
N ASN A 426 -7.07 -8.62 27.90
CA ASN A 426 -8.44 -8.53 28.43
C ASN A 426 -8.80 -9.73 29.32
N VAL A 427 -8.46 -10.94 28.87
CA VAL A 427 -8.73 -12.16 29.65
C VAL A 427 -7.85 -12.21 30.89
N ALA A 428 -6.57 -11.83 30.80
CA ALA A 428 -5.69 -11.79 31.97
C ALA A 428 -6.22 -10.84 33.05
N ASP A 429 -6.66 -9.65 32.65
CA ASP A 429 -7.21 -8.65 33.58
C ASP A 429 -8.54 -9.12 34.18
N LYS A 430 -9.41 -9.75 33.37
CA LYS A 430 -10.67 -10.32 33.86
C LYS A 430 -10.43 -11.48 34.84
N VAL A 431 -9.49 -12.38 34.55
CA VAL A 431 -9.15 -13.52 35.41
C VAL A 431 -8.60 -13.03 36.76
N LYS A 432 -7.72 -12.02 36.73
CA LYS A 432 -7.16 -11.41 37.94
C LYS A 432 -8.19 -10.62 38.74
N GLY A 433 -9.06 -9.87 38.08
CA GLY A 433 -10.09 -9.05 38.71
C GLY A 433 -11.36 -9.80 39.11
N ALA A 434 -11.50 -11.08 38.73
CA ALA A 434 -12.68 -11.88 39.06
C ALA A 434 -12.77 -12.13 40.58
N ASP A 435 -13.77 -11.51 41.22
CA ASP A 435 -14.15 -11.81 42.60
C ASP A 435 -15.06 -13.05 42.65
N LEU A 436 -14.61 -14.10 43.32
CA LEU A 436 -15.31 -15.37 43.43
C LEU A 436 -16.18 -15.46 44.69
N THR A 437 -16.23 -14.40 45.51
CA THR A 437 -16.90 -14.41 46.83
C THR A 437 -18.38 -14.75 46.72
N ALA A 438 -19.10 -14.17 45.76
CA ALA A 438 -20.53 -14.44 45.57
C ALA A 438 -20.80 -15.91 45.21
N VAL A 439 -20.09 -16.43 44.21
CA VAL A 439 -20.20 -17.83 43.75
C VAL A 439 -19.81 -18.81 44.85
N ASN A 440 -18.71 -18.54 45.56
CA ASN A 440 -18.28 -19.37 46.69
C ASN A 440 -19.32 -19.39 47.82
N SER A 441 -19.93 -18.23 48.12
CA SER A 441 -20.95 -18.11 49.16
C SER A 441 -22.20 -18.92 48.82
N VAL A 442 -22.73 -18.82 47.59
CA VAL A 442 -23.91 -19.59 47.19
C VAL A 442 -23.65 -21.10 47.15
N SER A 443 -22.45 -21.53 46.77
CA SER A 443 -22.09 -22.94 46.69
C SER A 443 -22.06 -23.67 48.04
N ARG A 444 -21.94 -22.90 49.14
CA ARG A 444 -21.90 -23.39 50.53
C ARG A 444 -23.27 -23.41 51.19
N LEU A 445 -24.31 -22.90 50.53
CA LEU A 445 -25.66 -22.92 51.05
C LEU A 445 -26.25 -24.34 51.06
N GLU A 446 -27.29 -24.52 51.87
CA GLU A 446 -28.02 -25.79 51.96
C GLU A 446 -29.33 -25.74 51.16
N GLY A 447 -29.89 -26.92 50.86
CA GLY A 447 -31.13 -27.06 50.09
C GLY A 447 -31.01 -26.64 48.62
N LYS A 448 -32.15 -26.30 47.99
CA LYS A 448 -32.23 -26.00 46.55
C LYS A 448 -31.32 -24.84 46.10
N ALA A 449 -31.14 -23.82 46.94
CA ALA A 449 -30.23 -22.72 46.64
C ALA A 449 -28.75 -23.16 46.67
N GLY A 450 -28.41 -24.12 47.53
CA GLY A 450 -27.08 -24.74 47.54
C GLY A 450 -26.79 -25.58 46.30
N GLU A 451 -27.79 -26.32 45.80
CA GLU A 451 -27.67 -27.09 44.55
C GLU A 451 -27.44 -26.17 43.35
N GLU A 452 -28.20 -25.08 43.24
CA GLU A 452 -28.03 -24.07 42.20
C GLU A 452 -26.68 -23.35 42.33
N GLY A 453 -26.24 -23.04 43.56
CA GLY A 453 -24.93 -22.45 43.82
C GLY A 453 -23.75 -23.37 43.48
N ARG A 454 -23.89 -24.70 43.68
CA ARG A 454 -22.89 -25.69 43.23
C ARG A 454 -22.84 -25.78 41.72
N ARG A 455 -23.99 -25.79 41.04
CA ARG A 455 -24.05 -25.74 39.56
C ARG A 455 -23.34 -24.50 39.00
N LEU A 456 -23.60 -23.32 39.57
CA LEU A 456 -22.91 -22.08 39.13
C LEU A 456 -21.39 -22.14 39.32
N ARG A 457 -20.93 -22.84 40.36
CA ARG A 457 -19.50 -23.08 40.60
C ARG A 457 -18.92 -24.05 39.56
N ASP A 458 -19.65 -25.08 39.18
CA ASP A 458 -19.24 -26.01 38.11
C ASP A 458 -19.20 -25.31 36.74
N ASP A 459 -20.22 -24.49 36.43
CA ASP A 459 -20.25 -23.69 35.20
C ASP A 459 -19.07 -22.68 35.14
N LEU A 460 -18.69 -22.11 36.29
CA LEU A 460 -17.51 -21.25 36.40
C LEU A 460 -16.22 -22.04 36.14
N PHE A 461 -16.12 -23.24 36.71
CA PHE A 461 -14.98 -24.12 36.49
C PHE A 461 -14.85 -24.51 35.02
N GLU A 462 -15.95 -24.85 34.35
CA GLU A 462 -15.97 -25.15 32.91
C GLU A 462 -15.59 -23.93 32.05
N ALA A 463 -15.99 -22.72 32.44
CA ALA A 463 -15.56 -21.49 31.77
C ALA A 463 -14.04 -21.24 31.88
N PHE A 464 -13.43 -21.60 33.02
CA PHE A 464 -11.98 -21.57 33.18
C PHE A 464 -11.27 -22.68 32.39
N ARG A 465 -11.87 -23.87 32.37
CA ARG A 465 -11.35 -25.08 31.72
C ARG A 465 -11.24 -24.92 30.22
N HIS A 466 -12.34 -24.58 29.58
CA HIS A 466 -12.40 -24.48 28.12
C HIS A 466 -11.65 -23.27 27.60
N ASN A 467 -11.04 -23.44 26.43
CA ASN A 467 -10.29 -22.37 25.76
C ASN A 467 -11.21 -21.18 25.38
N GLU A 468 -10.61 -19.99 25.20
CA GLU A 468 -11.33 -18.74 24.93
C GLU A 468 -12.09 -18.73 23.59
N TYR A 469 -11.75 -19.63 22.68
CA TYR A 469 -12.45 -19.81 21.41
C TYR A 469 -13.77 -20.56 21.60
N ALA A 470 -13.79 -21.58 22.47
CA ALA A 470 -14.99 -22.35 22.80
C ALA A 470 -15.92 -21.62 23.79
N VAL A 471 -15.36 -21.10 24.89
CA VAL A 471 -16.12 -20.40 25.94
C VAL A 471 -15.47 -19.05 26.22
N PRO A 472 -16.11 -17.92 25.87
CA PRO A 472 -15.58 -16.60 26.20
C PRO A 472 -15.66 -16.34 27.71
N PHE A 473 -14.51 -16.30 28.38
CA PHE A 473 -14.47 -16.30 29.85
C PHE A 473 -15.16 -15.07 30.45
N GLY A 474 -14.95 -13.89 29.86
CA GLY A 474 -15.49 -12.64 30.41
C GLY A 474 -17.02 -12.65 30.50
N SER A 475 -17.71 -13.00 29.41
CA SER A 475 -19.18 -13.04 29.38
C SER A 475 -19.76 -14.19 30.20
N ALA A 476 -19.07 -15.35 30.23
CA ALA A 476 -19.47 -16.48 31.06
C ALA A 476 -19.40 -16.10 32.54
N PHE A 477 -18.27 -15.53 32.99
CA PHE A 477 -18.08 -15.05 34.35
C PHE A 477 -19.13 -14.00 34.75
N ASP A 478 -19.39 -13.01 33.90
CA ASP A 478 -20.37 -11.95 34.20
C ASP A 478 -21.80 -12.48 34.33
N THR A 479 -22.15 -13.51 33.56
CA THR A 479 -23.46 -14.17 33.68
C THR A 479 -23.56 -14.95 34.97
N ILE A 480 -22.57 -15.80 35.27
CA ILE A 480 -22.52 -16.61 36.48
C ILE A 480 -22.51 -15.73 37.74
N ASN A 481 -21.73 -14.64 37.75
CA ASN A 481 -21.64 -13.75 38.91
C ASN A 481 -22.97 -13.01 39.15
N ARG A 482 -23.66 -12.56 38.09
CA ARG A 482 -25.00 -11.96 38.21
C ARG A 482 -26.02 -12.94 38.77
N GLU A 483 -25.99 -14.19 38.34
CA GLU A 483 -26.87 -15.25 38.84
C GLU A 483 -26.58 -15.58 40.31
N ALA A 484 -25.31 -15.66 40.71
CA ALA A 484 -24.93 -15.85 42.10
C ALA A 484 -25.39 -14.69 43.01
N ILE A 485 -25.22 -13.44 42.57
CA ILE A 485 -25.71 -12.25 43.31
C ILE A 485 -27.24 -12.26 43.41
N ARG A 486 -27.94 -12.64 42.33
CA ARG A 486 -29.40 -12.75 42.33
C ARG A 486 -29.88 -13.82 43.31
N LEU A 487 -29.20 -14.96 43.36
CA LEU A 487 -29.52 -16.05 44.28
C LEU A 487 -29.35 -15.61 45.74
N LEU A 488 -28.25 -14.94 46.09
CA LEU A 488 -28.04 -14.35 47.42
C LEU A 488 -29.13 -13.34 47.77
N SER A 489 -29.47 -12.45 46.83
CA SER A 489 -30.49 -11.41 47.04
C SER A 489 -31.89 -12.00 47.27
N SER A 490 -32.21 -13.11 46.59
CA SER A 490 -33.51 -13.79 46.75
C SER A 490 -33.69 -14.44 48.12
N LEU A 491 -32.59 -14.83 48.78
CA LEU A 491 -32.61 -15.45 50.11
C LEU A 491 -32.84 -14.42 51.20
N VAL A 492 -32.24 -13.23 51.07
CA VAL A 492 -32.48 -12.08 51.97
C VAL A 492 -33.95 -11.65 51.93
N GLN A 493 -34.64 -11.82 50.79
CA GLN A 493 -36.07 -11.48 50.66
C GLN A 493 -37.03 -12.55 51.21
N LYS A 494 -36.55 -13.75 51.57
CA LYS A 494 -37.41 -14.91 51.92
C LYS A 494 -37.51 -15.19 53.43
N GLU A 495 -36.86 -14.41 54.30
CA GLU A 495 -37.08 -14.49 55.75
C GLU A 495 -38.45 -13.87 56.16
N PRO A 496 -39.34 -14.60 56.85
CA PRO A 496 -40.64 -14.08 57.26
C PRO A 496 -40.57 -13.28 58.56
N LYS A 497 -41.27 -12.14 58.61
CA LYS A 497 -41.56 -11.41 59.86
C LYS A 497 -42.39 -12.30 60.80
N ARG A 498 -41.91 -12.47 62.04
CA ARG A 498 -42.60 -13.13 63.16
C ARG A 498 -43.63 -12.17 63.78
N ASN A 499 -44.87 -12.65 63.96
CA ASN A 499 -46.05 -11.93 64.45
C ASN A 499 -45.99 -11.54 65.94
N GLU A 500 -46.67 -10.46 66.31
CA GLU A 500 -47.45 -10.32 67.56
C GLU A 500 -48.82 -9.65 67.27
N ASP A 501 -49.86 -10.18 67.92
CA ASP A 501 -51.33 -9.94 67.80
C ASP A 501 -51.78 -8.57 68.38
N GLY A 502 -52.61 -7.72 67.72
CA GLY A 502 -54.10 -7.62 67.82
C GLY A 502 -54.58 -6.47 68.78
N PRO A 503 -55.77 -5.80 68.67
CA PRO A 503 -56.88 -5.84 67.67
C PRO A 503 -57.24 -4.46 67.03
N GLY A 504 -58.08 -4.45 65.97
CA GLY A 504 -58.58 -3.25 65.26
C GLY A 504 -59.67 -2.43 66.00
N PRO A 505 -60.34 -1.41 65.40
CA PRO A 505 -60.68 -1.26 63.97
C PRO A 505 -60.59 0.16 63.35
N GLY A 506 -60.67 0.25 62.01
CA GLY A 506 -61.33 1.38 61.33
C GLY A 506 -60.49 2.28 60.41
N VAL A 507 -60.46 1.93 59.12
CA VAL A 507 -60.52 2.79 57.90
C VAL A 507 -59.71 4.11 57.91
N THR A 508 -58.63 4.23 57.12
CA THR A 508 -58.64 4.91 55.79
C THR A 508 -57.28 4.73 55.08
N GLU A 509 -57.30 4.56 53.75
CA GLU A 509 -56.18 4.71 52.80
C GLU A 509 -55.43 6.07 52.96
N PRO A 510 -54.17 6.27 52.46
CA PRO A 510 -53.60 5.71 51.22
C PRO A 510 -52.09 5.35 51.18
N VAL A 511 -51.69 4.67 50.09
CA VAL A 511 -50.35 4.62 49.46
C VAL A 511 -50.59 5.12 48.01
N PRO A 512 -49.77 5.96 47.32
CA PRO A 512 -48.29 5.97 47.28
C PRO A 512 -47.59 7.36 47.22
N GLN A 513 -46.31 7.47 47.65
CA GLN A 513 -45.51 8.72 47.44
C GLN A 513 -44.17 8.55 46.67
N VAL A 514 -43.90 7.39 46.06
CA VAL A 514 -42.63 7.23 45.30
C VAL A 514 -42.80 7.40 43.78
N THR A 515 -43.98 7.13 43.23
CA THR A 515 -44.28 7.31 41.80
C THR A 515 -44.56 8.78 41.44
N GLU A 516 -45.15 9.55 42.37
CA GLU A 516 -45.48 10.98 42.16
C GLU A 516 -44.24 11.87 41.99
N LYS A 517 -43.13 11.59 42.71
CA LYS A 517 -41.91 12.41 42.60
C LYS A 517 -41.24 12.33 41.22
N ARG A 518 -41.35 11.20 40.52
CA ARG A 518 -40.76 11.01 39.18
C ARG A 518 -41.61 11.68 38.09
N ALA A 519 -42.94 11.58 38.19
CA ALA A 519 -43.86 12.25 37.28
C ALA A 519 -43.78 13.78 37.40
N GLY A 520 -43.64 14.32 38.63
CA GLY A 520 -43.53 15.76 38.87
C GLY A 520 -42.26 16.40 38.30
N LEU A 521 -41.15 15.66 38.20
CA LEU A 521 -39.91 16.14 37.57
C LEU A 521 -40.04 16.21 36.04
N ILE A 522 -40.64 15.21 35.40
CA ILE A 522 -40.88 15.22 33.95
C ILE A 522 -41.85 16.34 33.57
N SER A 523 -42.92 16.53 34.33
CA SER A 523 -43.90 17.60 34.12
C SER A 523 -43.31 19.00 34.34
N ARG A 524 -42.37 19.15 35.30
CA ARG A 524 -41.68 20.44 35.56
C ARG A 524 -40.76 20.85 34.40
N TRP A 525 -40.01 19.91 33.84
CA TRP A 525 -39.00 20.21 32.82
C TRP A 525 -39.55 20.16 31.39
N GLY A 526 -40.50 19.26 31.09
CA GLY A 526 -41.17 19.14 29.78
C GLY A 526 -40.27 18.76 28.58
N ARG A 527 -38.95 18.69 28.78
CA ARG A 527 -37.90 18.33 27.82
C ARG A 527 -36.71 17.69 28.54
N SER A 528 -35.74 17.18 27.77
CA SER A 528 -34.46 16.73 28.32
C SER A 528 -33.67 17.89 28.91
N GLN A 529 -32.90 17.60 29.95
CA GLN A 529 -31.96 18.54 30.54
C GLN A 529 -30.61 18.50 29.84
N VAL A 530 -30.28 17.51 29.02
CA VAL A 530 -28.96 17.43 28.36
C VAL A 530 -29.00 18.13 27.00
N GLU A 531 -28.11 19.10 26.81
CA GLU A 531 -27.98 19.81 25.54
C GLU A 531 -27.68 18.85 24.38
N GLY A 532 -28.48 18.92 23.32
CA GLY A 532 -28.39 18.03 22.16
C GLY A 532 -29.26 16.76 22.25
N ASP A 533 -29.95 16.53 23.37
CA ASP A 533 -30.88 15.41 23.58
C ASP A 533 -32.36 15.86 23.55
N ASP A 534 -32.77 16.55 22.48
CA ASP A 534 -34.14 17.09 22.39
C ASP A 534 -35.14 16.12 21.73
N VAL A 535 -36.39 16.16 22.19
CA VAL A 535 -37.51 15.52 21.49
C VAL A 535 -37.89 16.39 20.28
N PRO A 536 -37.97 15.85 19.06
CA PRO A 536 -38.24 16.65 17.87
C PRO A 536 -39.55 17.45 17.95
N GLY A 537 -39.52 18.69 17.43
CA GLY A 537 -40.65 19.63 17.52
C GLY A 537 -41.96 19.18 16.87
N TRP A 538 -41.90 18.20 15.95
CA TRP A 538 -43.09 17.60 15.32
C TRP A 538 -43.80 16.55 16.19
N VAL A 539 -43.23 16.16 17.34
CA VAL A 539 -43.87 15.23 18.27
C VAL A 539 -44.97 15.96 19.05
N PRO A 540 -46.21 15.43 19.11
CA PRO A 540 -47.30 16.04 19.88
C PRO A 540 -46.97 16.13 21.38
N ILE A 541 -47.37 17.24 22.02
CA ILE A 541 -47.05 17.54 23.43
C ILE A 541 -47.43 16.38 24.37
N GLY A 542 -48.60 15.76 24.18
CA GLY A 542 -49.05 14.62 25.00
C GLY A 542 -48.26 13.32 24.84
N VAL A 543 -47.37 13.24 23.85
CA VAL A 543 -46.45 12.09 23.63
C VAL A 543 -45.04 12.42 24.12
N ARG A 544 -44.65 13.71 24.19
CA ARG A 544 -43.30 14.12 24.62
C ARG A 544 -42.96 13.67 26.02
N GLU A 545 -43.88 13.82 26.97
CA GLU A 545 -43.68 13.40 28.36
C GLU A 545 -43.43 11.88 28.49
N LYS A 546 -44.00 11.08 27.57
CA LYS A 546 -43.80 9.61 27.55
C LYS A 546 -42.43 9.21 26.99
N LEU A 547 -41.78 10.10 26.24
CA LEU A 547 -40.45 9.89 25.68
C LEU A 547 -39.33 10.39 26.59
N LEU A 548 -39.67 10.89 27.77
CA LEU A 548 -38.72 11.32 28.79
C LEU A 548 -38.63 10.29 29.93
N ALA A 549 -37.44 10.21 30.53
CA ALA A 549 -37.15 9.35 31.67
C ALA A 549 -36.31 10.11 32.69
N VAL A 550 -36.48 9.78 33.98
CA VAL A 550 -35.63 10.30 35.05
C VAL A 550 -34.55 9.27 35.36
N VAL A 551 -33.29 9.61 35.08
CA VAL A 551 -32.12 8.79 35.42
C VAL A 551 -31.40 9.37 36.63
N GLN A 552 -30.76 8.49 37.39
CA GLN A 552 -29.90 8.88 38.51
C GLN A 552 -28.47 8.92 38.03
N VAL A 553 -27.84 10.09 38.05
CA VAL A 553 -26.47 10.28 37.58
C VAL A 553 -25.62 10.79 38.73
N ARG A 554 -24.37 10.38 38.80
CA ARG A 554 -23.45 10.76 39.88
C ARG A 554 -23.11 12.24 39.76
N ASP A 555 -23.31 13.01 40.82
CA ASP A 555 -22.92 14.41 40.90
C ASP A 555 -21.57 14.54 41.61
N VAL A 556 -20.52 14.89 40.86
CA VAL A 556 -19.15 15.04 41.38
C VAL A 556 -19.01 16.27 42.28
N HIS A 557 -19.81 17.31 42.07
CA HIS A 557 -19.81 18.52 42.91
C HIS A 557 -20.49 18.26 44.26
N ALA A 558 -21.54 17.45 44.28
CA ALA A 558 -22.26 17.05 45.48
C ALA A 558 -21.64 15.84 46.22
N GLY A 559 -20.34 15.58 46.03
CA GLY A 559 -19.61 14.50 46.71
C GLY A 559 -19.98 13.10 46.23
N GLY A 560 -20.36 12.94 44.95
CA GLY A 560 -20.69 11.67 44.33
C GLY A 560 -22.12 11.18 44.59
N LYS A 561 -23.00 12.01 45.14
CA LYS A 561 -24.41 11.67 45.35
C LYS A 561 -25.14 11.54 44.02
N LEU A 562 -26.12 10.64 43.96
CA LEU A 562 -26.96 10.49 42.78
C LEU A 562 -28.00 11.62 42.72
N GLY A 563 -27.98 12.37 41.61
CA GLY A 563 -28.94 13.42 41.29
C GLY A 563 -29.91 12.98 40.18
N PRO A 564 -31.22 13.33 40.27
CA PRO A 564 -32.18 13.03 39.23
C PRO A 564 -32.01 13.97 38.02
N VAL A 565 -31.86 13.41 36.82
CA VAL A 565 -31.84 14.17 35.56
C VAL A 565 -32.90 13.64 34.61
N VAL A 566 -33.66 14.54 34.01
CA VAL A 566 -34.66 14.23 32.98
C VAL A 566 -33.95 14.18 31.63
N VAL A 567 -34.04 13.05 30.91
CA VAL A 567 -33.46 12.86 29.57
C VAL A 567 -34.43 12.12 28.65
N THR A 568 -34.17 12.04 27.35
CA THR A 568 -34.95 11.19 26.45
C THR A 568 -34.71 9.71 26.75
N GLN A 569 -35.64 8.83 26.37
CA GLN A 569 -35.45 7.39 26.55
C GLN A 569 -34.22 6.83 25.82
N ASN A 570 -33.82 7.45 24.70
CA ASN A 570 -32.64 7.04 23.95
C ASN A 570 -31.36 7.33 24.75
N LEU A 571 -31.25 8.53 25.31
CA LEU A 571 -30.12 8.87 26.17
C LEU A 571 -30.18 8.08 27.48
N ALA A 572 -31.35 7.85 28.07
CA ALA A 572 -31.48 6.98 29.25
C ALA A 572 -30.95 5.56 28.99
N ALA A 573 -31.22 4.99 27.82
CA ALA A 573 -30.69 3.68 27.41
C ALA A 573 -29.17 3.72 27.20
N LEU A 574 -28.65 4.78 26.59
CA LEU A 574 -27.20 4.98 26.42
C LEU A 574 -26.50 5.08 27.79
N LEU A 575 -27.07 5.83 28.72
CA LEU A 575 -26.54 6.01 30.08
C LEU A 575 -26.56 4.72 30.90
N ALA A 576 -27.61 3.90 30.74
CA ALA A 576 -27.67 2.58 31.34
C ALA A 576 -26.58 1.63 30.81
N GLY A 577 -26.15 1.81 29.55
CA GLY A 577 -25.06 1.05 28.94
C GLY A 577 -23.66 1.60 29.24
N ALA A 578 -23.54 2.91 29.51
CA ALA A 578 -22.26 3.57 29.81
C ALA A 578 -21.80 3.32 31.25
N GLY A 579 -22.69 3.52 32.23
CA GLY A 579 -22.42 3.30 33.65
C GLY A 579 -21.44 4.28 34.32
N ASP A 580 -20.85 5.21 33.56
CA ASP A 580 -19.82 6.16 34.00
C ASP A 580 -20.22 7.63 33.81
N ALA A 581 -21.50 7.90 33.58
CA ALA A 581 -21.99 9.25 33.42
C ALA A 581 -21.90 10.05 34.73
N GLU A 582 -21.38 11.27 34.63
CA GLU A 582 -21.13 12.16 35.76
C GLU A 582 -21.60 13.58 35.45
N ILE A 583 -22.02 14.28 36.49
CA ILE A 583 -22.53 15.65 36.42
C ILE A 583 -21.77 16.49 37.42
N ASP A 584 -21.41 17.70 37.03
CA ASP A 584 -20.92 18.72 37.95
C ASP A 584 -22.01 19.79 38.09
N SER A 585 -22.79 19.72 39.18
CA SER A 585 -23.85 20.71 39.43
C SER A 585 -23.33 22.12 39.71
N GLY A 586 -22.05 22.28 40.05
CA GLY A 586 -21.41 23.59 40.23
C GLY A 586 -21.10 24.30 38.92
N THR A 587 -20.79 23.54 37.86
CA THR A 587 -20.47 24.07 36.52
C THR A 587 -21.56 23.82 35.47
N GLY A 588 -22.56 22.98 35.78
CA GLY A 588 -23.62 22.58 34.87
C GLY A 588 -23.16 21.60 33.79
N GLN A 589 -22.03 20.93 34.00
CA GLN A 589 -21.40 20.07 32.99
C GLN A 589 -21.85 18.63 33.13
N PHE A 590 -22.15 17.98 32.01
CA PHE A 590 -22.60 16.59 31.90
C PHE A 590 -21.61 15.81 31.04
N ARG A 591 -21.02 14.75 31.60
CA ARG A 591 -19.99 13.97 30.91
C ARG A 591 -20.33 12.50 30.88
N ILE A 592 -19.97 11.84 29.78
CA ILE A 592 -19.93 10.39 29.65
C ILE A 592 -18.52 10.02 29.18
N PRO A 593 -17.56 9.86 30.10
CA PRO A 593 -16.13 9.72 29.79
C PRO A 593 -15.82 8.58 28.81
N GLY A 594 -16.47 7.43 28.97
CA GLY A 594 -16.27 6.23 28.16
C GLY A 594 -16.69 6.40 26.69
N TYR A 595 -17.48 7.43 26.38
CA TYR A 595 -17.86 7.80 25.02
C TYR A 595 -17.27 9.15 24.59
N GLY A 596 -16.45 9.80 25.42
CA GLY A 596 -15.87 11.11 25.12
C GLY A 596 -16.90 12.22 24.95
N ILE A 597 -18.09 12.08 25.55
CA ILE A 597 -19.18 13.06 25.44
C ILE A 597 -19.06 14.07 26.58
N ASP A 598 -19.09 15.34 26.22
CA ASP A 598 -19.07 16.47 27.15
C ASP A 598 -20.08 17.52 26.69
N CYS A 599 -21.17 17.64 27.45
CA CYS A 599 -22.32 18.50 27.14
C CYS A 599 -22.68 19.33 28.37
N ARG A 600 -23.58 20.30 28.21
CA ARG A 600 -24.13 21.06 29.35
C ARG A 600 -25.53 20.60 29.71
N LEU A 601 -25.88 20.78 30.98
CA LEU A 601 -27.26 20.72 31.42
C LEU A 601 -27.96 22.06 31.16
N SER A 602 -29.16 22.00 30.58
CA SER A 602 -30.09 23.11 30.49
C SER A 602 -30.43 23.61 31.89
N THR A 603 -30.47 24.92 32.05
CA THR A 603 -31.00 25.58 33.24
C THR A 603 -32.52 25.40 33.32
N ASP A 604 -33.05 25.40 34.55
CA ASP A 604 -34.48 25.22 34.83
C ASP A 604 -35.27 26.36 34.15
N PRO A 605 -36.24 26.06 33.26
CA PRO A 605 -37.05 27.08 32.60
C PRO A 605 -37.87 27.93 33.60
N GLY A 606 -38.03 27.49 34.86
CA GLY A 606 -38.64 28.29 35.93
C GLY A 606 -37.74 29.34 36.60
N ARG A 607 -36.47 29.47 36.17
CA ARG A 607 -35.51 30.47 36.67
C ARG A 607 -35.23 31.62 35.70
N GLU A 608 -35.84 31.62 34.52
CA GLU A 608 -35.88 32.79 33.62
C GLU A 608 -37.23 33.52 33.79
N ASN A 609 -37.36 34.21 34.93
CA ASN A 609 -38.20 35.38 35.15
C ASN A 609 -37.72 36.12 36.40
#